data_AF-A0A126YW59-F1
#
_entry.id   AF-A0A126YW59-F1
#
_cell.length_a   1.000
_cell.length_b   1.000
_cell.length_c   1.000
_cell.angle_alpha   90.00
_cell.angle_beta   90.00
_cell.angle_gamma   90.00
#
_symmetry.space_group_name_H-M   'P 1'
#
loop_
_entity.id
_entity.type
_entity.pdbx_description
1 polymer ?
#
loop_
_entity_poly.entity_id
_entity_poly.type
_entity_poly.pdbx_seq_one_letter_code
_entity_poly.pdbx_strand_id
1 'polypeptide(L)'
;MGILYLLGLLVALGCMVVLDRRFALFFWRDWRRAVVVLPVGIAVFLLWDVLGIHAGIFFRGETSFMTGLQVGRELPLEEPFFLALLCYLTMNLLAGMPLVTQAVLDRRDRSAR
;
A
#
# COMPACT_ATOMS: atom_id res chain seq x y z
N MET A 1 -17.59 -2.81 12.35
CA MET A 1 -16.85 -3.54 11.30
C MET A 1 -15.61 -2.81 10.81
N GLY A 2 -15.57 -1.48 10.77
CA GLY A 2 -14.35 -0.77 10.36
C GLY A 2 -13.10 -1.01 11.24
N ILE A 3 -13.24 -1.32 12.53
CA ILE A 3 -12.08 -1.65 13.38
C ILE A 3 -11.39 -2.93 12.88
N LEU A 4 -12.15 -3.91 12.39
CA LEU A 4 -11.59 -5.13 11.79
C LEU A 4 -10.91 -4.82 10.46
N TYR A 5 -11.46 -3.87 9.68
CA TYR A 5 -10.83 -3.43 8.44
C TYR A 5 -9.51 -2.69 8.71
N LEU A 6 -9.50 -1.73 9.63
CA LEU A 6 -8.29 -1.03 10.07
C LEU A 6 -7.25 -2.03 10.61
N LEU A 7 -7.67 -2.99 11.45
CA LEU A 7 -6.78 -4.04 11.94
C LEU A 7 -6.23 -4.88 10.79
N GLY A 8 -7.05 -5.24 9.82
CA GLY A 8 -6.62 -5.93 8.59
C GLY A 8 -5.58 -5.12 7.81
N LEU A 9 -5.78 -3.81 7.64
CA LEU A 9 -4.81 -2.92 7.00
C LEU A 9 -3.49 -2.85 7.78
N LEU A 10 -3.55 -2.74 9.11
CA LEU A 10 -2.36 -2.70 9.96
C LEU A 10 -1.59 -4.03 9.90
N VAL A 11 -2.30 -5.16 9.92
CA VAL A 11 -1.69 -6.49 9.75
C VAL A 11 -1.03 -6.59 8.36
N ALA A 12 -1.72 -6.18 7.30
CA ALA A 12 -1.18 -6.20 5.95
C ALA A 12 0.05 -5.29 5.81
N LEU A 13 0.02 -4.08 6.37
CA LEU A 13 1.17 -3.18 6.43
C LEU A 13 2.34 -3.80 7.21
N GLY A 14 2.07 -4.43 8.35
CA GLY A 14 3.06 -5.17 9.12
C GLY A 14 3.72 -6.28 8.31
N CYS A 15 2.93 -7.08 7.58
CA CYS A 15 3.43 -8.09 6.66
C CYS A 15 4.32 -7.48 5.55
N MET A 16 3.94 -6.33 4.99
CA MET A 16 4.76 -5.62 4.00
C MET A 16 6.10 -5.17 4.58
N VAL A 17 6.14 -4.68 5.82
CA VAL A 17 7.39 -4.33 6.51
C VAL A 17 8.28 -5.55 6.70
N VAL A 18 7.72 -6.69 7.13
CA VAL A 18 8.49 -7.93 7.29
C VAL A 18 9.06 -8.41 5.95
N LEU A 19 8.27 -8.34 4.88
CA LEU A 19 8.69 -8.73 3.54
C LEU A 19 9.81 -7.81 3.02
N ASP A 20 9.62 -6.49 3.12
CA ASP A 20 10.61 -5.50 2.71
C ASP A 20 11.92 -5.68 3.49
N ARG A 21 11.84 -5.92 4.80
CA ARG A 21 13.02 -6.20 5.62
C ARG A 21 13.77 -7.45 5.18
N ARG A 22 13.04 -8.52 4.82
CA ARG A 22 13.63 -9.83 4.48
C ARG A 22 14.39 -9.81 3.15
N PHE A 23 13.90 -9.04 2.19
CA PHE A 23 14.40 -8.99 0.82
C PHE A 23 15.06 -7.67 0.42
N ALA A 24 15.11 -6.69 1.34
CA ALA A 24 15.65 -5.35 1.13
C ALA A 24 15.10 -4.70 -0.15
N LEU A 25 13.79 -4.51 -0.20
CA LEU A 25 13.05 -4.14 -1.41
C LEU A 25 13.02 -2.61 -1.60
N PHE A 26 12.42 -1.89 -0.65
CA PHE A 26 12.11 -0.47 -0.75
C PHE A 26 12.70 0.34 0.40
N PHE A 27 12.15 0.27 1.62
CA PHE A 27 12.69 0.98 2.79
C PHE A 27 14.05 0.45 3.19
N TRP A 28 14.24 -0.88 3.15
CA TRP A 28 15.53 -1.50 3.50
C TRP A 28 16.57 -1.39 2.40
N ARG A 29 16.16 -1.02 1.19
CA ARG A 29 17.06 -0.72 0.08
C ARG A 29 17.60 0.72 0.16
N ASP A 30 16.71 1.70 0.31
CA ASP A 30 17.05 3.12 0.44
C ASP A 30 15.98 3.87 1.23
N TRP A 31 16.18 3.94 2.55
CA TRP A 31 15.21 4.55 3.47
C TRP A 31 14.98 6.03 3.19
N ARG A 32 15.97 6.75 2.65
CA ARG A 32 15.86 8.20 2.40
C ARG A 32 14.86 8.45 1.27
N ARG A 33 14.98 7.68 0.18
CA ARG A 33 14.03 7.74 -0.92
C ARG A 33 12.65 7.26 -0.48
N ALA A 34 12.59 6.18 0.30
CA ALA A 34 11.33 5.62 0.74
C ALA A 34 10.50 6.58 1.60
N VAL A 35 11.14 7.30 2.52
CA VAL A 35 10.50 8.33 3.37
C VAL A 35 9.99 9.53 2.58
N VAL A 36 10.50 9.79 1.37
CA VAL A 36 9.97 10.86 0.50
C VAL A 36 8.89 10.33 -0.43
N VAL A 37 9.16 9.20 -1.10
CA VAL A 37 8.27 8.64 -2.12
C VAL A 37 6.94 8.19 -1.53
N LEU A 38 6.96 7.54 -0.35
CA LEU A 38 5.73 7.02 0.24
C LEU A 38 4.76 8.15 0.63
N PRO A 39 5.15 9.19 1.39
CA PRO A 39 4.25 10.31 1.70
C PRO A 39 3.82 11.10 0.46
N VAL A 40 4.70 11.28 -0.52
CA VAL A 40 4.34 11.97 -1.78
C VAL A 40 3.27 11.19 -2.54
N GLY A 41 3.43 9.86 -2.67
CA GLY A 41 2.42 9.01 -3.30
C GLY A 41 1.07 9.09 -2.59
N ILE A 42 1.07 8.98 -1.26
CA ILE A 42 -0.13 9.14 -0.44
C ILE A 42 -0.77 10.53 -0.66
N ALA A 43 0.01 11.60 -0.66
CA ALA A 43 -0.49 12.95 -0.85
C ALA A 43 -1.11 13.17 -2.24
N VAL A 44 -0.50 12.59 -3.29
CA VAL A 44 -1.05 12.66 -4.66
C VAL A 44 -2.40 11.94 -4.73
N PHE A 45 -2.52 10.74 -4.16
CA PHE A 45 -3.79 10.02 -4.15
C PHE A 45 -4.85 10.71 -3.28
N LEU A 46 -4.47 11.22 -2.10
CA LEU A 46 -5.40 12.00 -1.27
C LEU A 46 -5.90 13.26 -1.99
N LEU A 47 -5.02 13.95 -2.72
CA LEU A 47 -5.43 15.09 -3.52
C LEU A 47 -6.41 14.66 -4.61
N TRP A 48 -6.14 13.54 -5.27
CA TRP A 48 -7.03 12.95 -6.27
C TRP A 48 -8.39 12.57 -5.68
N ASP A 49 -8.42 11.95 -4.50
CA ASP A 49 -9.65 11.56 -3.80
C ASP A 49 -10.48 12.80 -3.46
N VAL A 50 -9.86 13.85 -2.92
CA VAL A 50 -10.53 15.12 -2.61
C VAL A 50 -11.10 15.76 -3.86
N LEU A 51 -10.34 15.80 -4.97
CA LEU A 51 -10.83 16.32 -6.25
C LEU A 51 -12.01 15.48 -6.78
N GLY A 52 -11.94 14.16 -6.63
CA GLY A 52 -13.00 13.23 -7.04
C GLY A 52 -14.28 13.38 -6.24
N ILE A 53 -14.18 13.65 -4.94
CA ILE A 53 -15.32 13.97 -4.05
C ILE A 53 -15.93 15.32 -4.49
N HIS A 54 -15.10 16.35 -4.69
CA HIS A 54 -15.60 17.66 -5.13
C HIS A 54 -16.24 17.64 -6.52
N ALA A 55 -15.77 16.78 -7.42
CA ALA A 55 -16.35 16.58 -8.75
C ALA A 55 -17.65 15.75 -8.72
N GLY A 56 -18.05 15.21 -7.57
CA GLY A 56 -19.24 14.35 -7.44
C GLY A 56 -19.07 12.97 -8.09
N ILE A 57 -17.83 12.57 -8.37
CA ILE A 57 -17.49 11.28 -9.00
C ILE A 57 -17.39 10.19 -7.93
N PHE A 58 -16.85 10.54 -6.76
CA PHE A 58 -16.77 9.66 -5.59
C PHE A 58 -17.92 9.96 -4.65
N PHE A 59 -19.06 9.29 -4.86
CA PHE A 59 -20.11 9.22 -3.84
C PHE A 59 -19.78 8.11 -2.85
N ARG A 60 -19.96 8.39 -1.56
CA ARG A 60 -20.06 7.35 -0.53
C ARG A 60 -21.06 6.31 -1.02
N GLY A 61 -20.59 5.10 -1.34
CA GLY A 61 -21.42 3.96 -1.04
C GLY A 61 -21.57 3.97 0.47
N GLU A 62 -22.71 4.41 1.00
CA GLU A 62 -23.09 4.15 2.39
C GLU A 62 -23.16 2.63 2.56
N THR A 63 -22.01 2.00 2.70
CA THR A 63 -21.90 0.60 2.99
C THR A 63 -21.77 0.52 4.50
N SER A 64 -22.69 -0.23 5.10
CA SER A 64 -22.92 -0.45 6.54
C SER A 64 -21.71 -0.96 7.34
N PHE A 65 -20.49 -0.91 6.77
CA PHE A 65 -19.29 -1.55 7.26
C PHE A 65 -18.20 -0.57 7.74
N MET A 66 -18.26 0.72 7.43
CA MET A 66 -17.27 1.71 7.90
C MET A 66 -17.42 2.01 9.41
N THR A 67 -16.31 2.33 10.11
CA THR A 67 -16.29 2.58 11.57
C THR A 67 -17.15 3.76 12.02
N GLY A 68 -17.45 4.68 11.10
CA GLY A 68 -18.03 5.98 11.41
C GLY A 68 -17.01 7.00 11.93
N LEU A 69 -15.72 6.63 12.08
CA LEU A 69 -14.65 7.56 12.50
C LEU A 69 -14.04 8.25 11.27
N GLN A 70 -14.07 9.59 11.26
CA GLN A 70 -13.65 10.39 10.11
C GLN A 70 -12.45 11.28 10.45
N VAL A 71 -11.49 11.36 9.53
CA VAL A 71 -10.45 12.40 9.54
C VAL A 71 -11.00 13.60 8.75
N GLY A 72 -11.41 14.65 9.46
CA GLY A 72 -12.04 15.81 8.85
C GLY A 72 -13.52 15.60 8.52
N ARG A 73 -14.02 16.26 7.47
CA ARG A 73 -15.48 16.39 7.24
C ARG A 73 -16.09 15.18 6.52
N GLU A 74 -15.31 14.42 5.73
CA GLU A 74 -15.83 13.25 5.01
C GLU A 74 -14.90 12.03 4.80
N LEU A 75 -13.59 12.11 5.12
CA LEU A 75 -12.63 11.03 4.84
C LEU A 75 -12.61 9.96 5.95
N PRO A 76 -12.81 8.66 5.63
CA PRO A 76 -12.60 7.55 6.56
C PRO A 76 -11.17 7.53 7.11
N LEU A 77 -11.02 7.25 8.41
CA LEU A 77 -9.69 7.12 9.04
C LEU A 77 -8.85 6.03 8.38
N GLU A 78 -9.47 5.00 7.83
CA GLU A 78 -8.81 3.85 7.21
C GLU A 78 -8.18 4.18 5.85
N GLU A 79 -8.60 5.26 5.20
CA GLU A 79 -8.20 5.61 3.83
C GLU A 79 -6.70 5.96 3.70
N PRO A 80 -6.09 6.78 4.58
CA PRO A 80 -4.65 6.96 4.58
C PRO A 80 -3.86 5.66 4.79
N PHE A 81 -4.38 4.72 5.58
CA PHE A 81 -3.73 3.41 5.77
C PHE A 81 -3.86 2.53 4.53
N PHE A 82 -5.01 2.57 3.86
CA PHE A 82 -5.21 1.89 2.58
C PHE A 82 -4.28 2.46 1.51
N LEU A 83 -4.18 3.78 1.37
CA LEU A 83 -3.27 4.42 0.41
C LEU A 83 -1.80 4.14 0.75
N ALA A 84 -1.44 4.13 2.04
CA ALA A 84 -0.11 3.72 2.47
C ALA A 84 0.18 2.26 2.07
N LEU A 85 -0.78 1.35 2.31
CA LEU A 85 -0.66 -0.04 1.91
C LEU A 85 -0.53 -0.18 0.38
N LEU A 86 -1.36 0.54 -0.37
CA LEU A 86 -1.36 0.54 -1.84
C LEU A 86 0.00 1.00 -2.37
N CYS A 87 0.46 2.18 -1.96
CA CYS A 87 1.74 2.73 -2.40
C CYS A 87 2.90 1.79 -2.01
N TYR A 88 2.90 1.29 -0.77
CA TYR A 88 3.98 0.43 -0.29
C TYR A 88 3.99 -0.93 -0.99
N LEU A 89 2.82 -1.55 -1.20
CA LEU A 89 2.66 -2.78 -1.96
C LEU A 89 3.21 -2.61 -3.39
N THR A 90 2.85 -1.52 -4.08
CA THR A 90 3.35 -1.24 -5.43
C THR A 90 4.88 -1.17 -5.46
N MET A 91 5.50 -0.46 -4.50
CA MET A 91 6.95 -0.36 -4.43
C MET A 91 7.62 -1.71 -4.14
N ASN A 92 7.07 -2.50 -3.20
CA ASN A 92 7.58 -3.83 -2.90
C ASN A 92 7.44 -4.79 -4.08
N LEU A 93 6.34 -4.72 -4.84
CA LEU A 93 6.14 -5.52 -6.04
C LEU A 93 7.17 -5.17 -7.10
N LEU A 94 7.33 -3.88 -7.43
CA LEU A 94 8.29 -3.42 -8.43
C LEU A 94 9.73 -3.81 -8.07
N ALA A 95 10.11 -3.65 -6.79
CA ALA A 95 11.42 -4.05 -6.30
C ALA A 95 11.59 -5.58 -6.24
N GLY A 96 10.52 -6.33 -5.96
CA GLY A 96 10.53 -7.78 -5.83
C GLY A 96 10.50 -8.53 -7.16
N MET A 97 9.96 -7.94 -8.23
CA MET A 97 9.85 -8.58 -9.54
C MET A 97 11.19 -9.14 -10.06
N PRO A 98 12.31 -8.39 -10.06
CA PRO A 98 13.60 -8.92 -10.50
C PRO A 98 14.07 -10.12 -9.69
N LEU A 99 13.85 -10.12 -8.36
CA LEU A 99 14.25 -11.22 -7.48
C LEU A 99 13.49 -12.50 -7.83
N VAL A 100 12.19 -12.39 -8.09
CA VAL A 100 11.35 -13.53 -8.47
C VAL A 100 11.76 -14.06 -9.84
N THR A 101 11.99 -13.18 -10.83
CA THR A 101 12.42 -13.59 -12.16
C THR A 101 13.75 -14.34 -12.11
N GLN A 102 14.74 -13.82 -11.38
CA GLN A 102 16.04 -14.49 -11.21
C GLN A 102 15.88 -15.86 -10.54
N ALA A 103 15.10 -15.94 -9.46
CA ALA A 103 14.86 -17.21 -8.76
C ALA A 103 14.18 -18.26 -9.64
N VAL A 104 13.30 -17.85 -10.57
CA VAL A 104 12.64 -18.76 -11.52
C VAL A 104 13.62 -19.24 -12.59
N LEU A 105 14.45 -18.35 -13.13
CA LEU A 105 15.47 -18.71 -14.13
C LEU A 105 16.49 -19.69 -13.55
N ASP A 106 17.01 -19.43 -12.35
CA ASP A 106 17.96 -20.30 -11.65
C ASP A 106 17.41 -21.70 -11.34
N ARG A 107 16.08 -21.82 -11.22
CA ARG A 107 15.43 -23.13 -11.03
C ARG A 107 15.37 -23.90 -12.34
N ARG A 108 15.08 -23.23 -13.47
CA ARG A 108 15.05 -23.86 -14.80
C ARG A 108 16.41 -24.41 -15.19
N ASP A 109 17.48 -23.64 -14.98
CA ASP A 109 18.84 -24.05 -15.32
C ASP A 109 19.30 -25.28 -14.52
N ARG A 110 18.82 -25.43 -13.29
CA ARG A 110 19.08 -26.62 -12.45
C ARG A 110 18.29 -27.86 -12.87
N SER A 111 17.09 -27.70 -13.42
CA SER A 111 16.30 -28.82 -13.93
C SER A 111 16.76 -29.33 -15.31
N ALA A 112 17.51 -28.50 -16.05
CA ALA A 112 18.05 -28.84 -17.37
C ALA A 112 19.43 -29.53 -17.33
N ARG A 113 20.06 -29.59 -16.15
CA ARG A 113 21.33 -30.31 -15.89
C ARG A 113 21.04 -31.64 -15.20
#